data_AF-A0A843F5K6-F1
#
_entry.id   AF-A0A843F5K6-F1
#
_cell.length_a   1.000
_cell.length_b   1.000
_cell.length_c   1.000
_cell.angle_alpha   90.00
_cell.angle_beta   90.00
_cell.angle_gamma   90.00
#
_symmetry.space_group_name_H-M   'P 1'
#
loop_
_entity.id
_entity.type
_entity.pdbx_description
1 polymer ?
#
loop_
_entity_poly.entity_id
_entity_poly.type
_entity_poly.pdbx_seq_one_letter_code
_entity_poly.pdbx_strand_id
1 'polypeptide(L)'
;LSKSVMSVNMPFPDRVKGAVHLNATRSFIEDISAKRSLRMITYGSFPLYLALFEPVTAARSIFLQDIVAFQQAHGPFLFTVSGGIAAIVFFIGYMIILNEYPFSIIKAKSDVIEGPYMEYAAKYRAVVVLTRGFFMFVLGAIFSVLFIGVPPTIFSPAILINIIVALIFVFMMGIFSAFTPVFTNRQLLPTILSATLLGILSIVIGLL
;
A
#
# COMPACT_ATOMS: atom_id res chain seq x y z
N LEU A 1 -8.56 -14.23 15.44
CA LEU A 1 -8.39 -12.80 15.80
C LEU A 1 -7.82 -12.75 17.20
N SER A 2 -6.66 -12.09 17.37
CA SER A 2 -5.98 -11.94 18.66
C SER A 2 -6.91 -11.20 19.63
N LYS A 3 -7.21 -11.80 20.78
CA LYS A 3 -7.99 -11.16 21.83
C LYS A 3 -7.00 -10.45 22.75
N SER A 4 -6.99 -9.12 22.70
CA SER A 4 -6.10 -8.28 23.50
C SER A 4 -6.30 -8.47 25.00
N VAL A 5 -5.21 -8.31 25.76
CA VAL A 5 -5.25 -8.11 27.22
C VAL A 5 -5.89 -6.76 27.57
N MET A 6 -5.75 -5.73 26.73
CA MET A 6 -6.33 -4.39 26.97
C MET A 6 -7.82 -4.30 26.69
N SER A 7 -8.38 -5.22 25.89
CA SER A 7 -9.83 -5.35 25.75
C SER A 7 -10.47 -6.15 26.89
N VAL A 8 -9.71 -6.55 27.92
CA VAL A 8 -10.26 -7.13 29.14
C VAL A 8 -10.72 -6.00 30.06
N ASN A 9 -11.79 -5.32 29.68
CA ASN A 9 -12.67 -4.64 30.64
C ASN A 9 -13.94 -5.47 30.75
N MET A 10 -13.91 -6.44 31.67
CA MET A 10 -14.97 -7.36 32.13
C MET A 10 -15.76 -8.14 31.05
N PRO A 11 -16.12 -9.41 31.31
CA PRO A 11 -16.85 -10.20 30.34
C PRO A 11 -18.31 -9.74 30.26
N PHE A 12 -18.62 -8.82 29.35
CA PHE A 12 -19.98 -8.63 28.84
C PHE A 12 -20.07 -9.29 27.46
N PRO A 13 -21.07 -10.16 27.17
CA PRO A 13 -22.11 -10.72 28.03
C PRO A 13 -21.64 -11.69 29.12
N ASP A 14 -22.42 -11.76 30.20
CA ASP A 14 -22.33 -12.86 31.15
C ASP A 14 -22.70 -14.17 30.45
N ARG A 15 -21.90 -15.22 30.65
CA ARG A 15 -22.28 -16.60 30.26
C ARG A 15 -23.23 -17.24 31.27
N VAL A 16 -23.60 -16.49 32.30
CA VAL A 16 -24.39 -16.94 33.43
C VAL A 16 -25.89 -16.84 33.09
N LYS A 17 -26.63 -17.89 33.42
CA LYS A 17 -28.09 -17.95 33.23
C LYS A 17 -28.75 -16.83 34.06
N GLY A 18 -29.40 -15.87 33.39
CA GLY A 18 -30.02 -14.70 34.03
C GLY A 18 -29.45 -13.33 33.60
N ALA A 19 -28.45 -13.31 32.72
CA ALA A 19 -27.92 -12.07 32.17
C ALA A 19 -28.94 -11.31 31.31
N VAL A 20 -29.01 -9.99 31.48
CA VAL A 20 -29.95 -9.10 30.77
C VAL A 20 -29.76 -9.14 29.24
N HIS A 21 -28.56 -9.47 28.75
CA HIS A 21 -28.23 -9.53 27.32
C HIS A 21 -27.60 -10.88 26.95
N LEU A 22 -28.41 -11.93 26.92
CA LEU A 22 -28.00 -13.24 26.41
C LEU A 22 -27.69 -13.15 24.89
N ASN A 23 -26.59 -13.76 24.44
CA ASN A 23 -26.21 -13.87 23.01
C ASN A 23 -25.82 -12.57 22.25
N ALA A 24 -25.49 -11.47 22.94
CA ALA A 24 -24.99 -10.27 22.25
C ALA A 24 -23.63 -10.51 21.55
N THR A 25 -23.49 -10.03 20.30
CA THR A 25 -22.25 -10.12 19.52
C THR A 25 -21.17 -9.21 20.14
N ARG A 26 -20.05 -9.80 20.56
CA ARG A 26 -18.88 -9.05 21.08
C ARG A 26 -17.98 -8.63 19.92
N SER A 27 -17.57 -7.37 19.91
CA SER A 27 -16.46 -6.91 19.08
C SER A 27 -15.41 -6.28 19.97
N PHE A 28 -14.20 -6.80 19.89
CA PHE A 28 -13.02 -6.22 20.54
C PHE A 28 -12.60 -4.95 19.77
N ILE A 29 -11.96 -3.99 20.44
CA ILE A 29 -11.47 -2.79 19.75
C ILE A 29 -10.45 -3.17 18.67
N GLU A 30 -9.64 -4.19 18.95
CA GLU A 30 -8.66 -4.73 18.02
C GLU A 30 -9.32 -5.42 16.82
N ASP A 31 -10.51 -6.01 17.00
CA ASP A 31 -11.27 -6.59 15.89
C ASP A 31 -11.75 -5.51 14.91
N ILE A 32 -12.07 -4.31 15.40
CA ILE A 32 -12.48 -3.18 14.54
C ILE A 32 -11.28 -2.73 13.69
N SER A 33 -10.11 -2.59 14.30
CA SER A 33 -8.88 -2.21 13.58
C SER A 33 -8.40 -3.32 12.63
N ALA A 34 -8.51 -4.59 13.02
CA ALA A 34 -8.20 -5.73 12.16
C ALA A 34 -9.15 -5.84 10.95
N LYS A 35 -10.44 -5.57 11.13
CA LYS A 35 -11.39 -5.51 10.00
C LYS A 35 -11.05 -4.39 9.02
N ARG A 36 -10.59 -3.23 9.52
CA ARG A 36 -10.13 -2.11 8.68
C ARG A 36 -8.84 -2.47 7.93
N SER A 37 -7.87 -3.09 8.61
CA SER A 37 -6.62 -3.51 7.96
C SER A 37 -6.84 -4.56 6.88
N LEU A 38 -7.72 -5.54 7.13
CA LEU A 38 -8.13 -6.51 6.11
C LEU A 38 -8.76 -5.82 4.89
N ARG A 39 -9.66 -4.84 5.09
CA ARG A 39 -10.22 -4.06 3.98
C ARG A 39 -9.15 -3.32 3.19
N MET A 40 -8.17 -2.70 3.85
CA MET A 40 -7.06 -2.01 3.17
C MET A 40 -6.17 -2.97 2.39
N ILE A 41 -5.89 -4.16 2.92
CA ILE A 41 -5.11 -5.18 2.22
C ILE A 41 -5.89 -5.72 1.01
N THR A 42 -7.17 -6.04 1.18
CA THR A 42 -7.99 -6.62 0.12
C THR A 42 -8.29 -5.62 -0.99
N TYR A 43 -8.79 -4.42 -0.66
CA TYR A 43 -9.21 -3.46 -1.67
C TYR A 43 -8.08 -2.52 -2.11
N GLY A 44 -7.21 -2.13 -1.17
CA GLY A 44 -6.18 -1.14 -1.42
C GLY A 44 -5.00 -1.63 -2.25
N SER A 45 -4.82 -2.94 -2.41
CA SER A 45 -3.73 -3.52 -3.21
C SER A 45 -4.04 -3.59 -4.71
N PHE A 46 -5.32 -3.54 -5.12
CA PHE A 46 -5.70 -3.65 -6.54
C PHE A 46 -5.09 -2.57 -7.44
N PRO A 47 -5.10 -1.26 -7.10
CA PRO A 47 -4.48 -0.25 -7.95
C PRO A 47 -3.00 -0.53 -8.22
N LEU A 48 -2.27 -0.97 -7.20
CA LEU A 48 -0.85 -1.30 -7.32
C LEU A 48 -0.63 -2.49 -8.26
N TYR A 49 -1.43 -3.56 -8.12
CA TYR A 49 -1.32 -4.72 -9.00
C TYR A 49 -1.58 -4.36 -10.46
N LEU A 50 -2.62 -3.57 -10.75
CA LEU A 50 -2.92 -3.13 -12.11
C LEU A 50 -1.79 -2.29 -12.71
N ALA A 51 -1.20 -1.38 -11.92
CA ALA A 51 -0.07 -0.58 -12.37
C ALA A 51 1.19 -1.41 -12.66
N LEU A 52 1.40 -2.53 -11.94
CA LEU A 52 2.51 -3.45 -12.20
C LEU A 52 2.34 -4.26 -13.50
N PHE A 53 1.09 -4.51 -13.91
CA PHE A 53 0.80 -5.27 -15.13
C PHE A 53 0.98 -4.46 -16.41
N GLU A 54 0.93 -3.14 -16.35
CA GLU A 54 1.08 -2.28 -17.54
C GLU A 54 2.43 -2.50 -18.28
N PRO A 55 3.61 -2.43 -17.63
CA PRO A 55 4.88 -2.68 -18.31
C PRO A 55 5.03 -4.13 -18.78
N VAL A 56 4.35 -5.08 -18.12
CA VAL A 56 4.29 -6.50 -18.54
C VAL A 56 3.52 -6.64 -19.84
N THR A 57 2.41 -5.92 -20.01
CA THR A 57 1.62 -5.95 -21.26
C THR A 57 2.39 -5.35 -22.43
N ALA A 58 3.16 -4.29 -22.19
CA ALA A 58 3.98 -3.66 -23.22
C ALA A 58 5.18 -4.53 -23.64
N ALA A 59 5.88 -5.12 -22.67
CA ALA A 59 7.02 -6.02 -22.95
C ALA A 59 6.60 -7.42 -23.43
N ARG A 60 5.32 -7.80 -23.26
CA ARG A 60 4.77 -9.15 -23.54
C ARG A 60 5.52 -10.29 -22.84
N SER A 61 6.22 -10.01 -21.74
CA SER A 61 6.94 -10.98 -20.92
C SER A 61 6.79 -10.63 -19.45
N ILE A 62 6.77 -11.67 -18.61
CA ILE A 62 6.69 -11.56 -17.14
C ILE A 62 8.09 -11.45 -16.53
N PHE A 63 9.14 -11.80 -17.28
CA PHE A 63 10.50 -11.76 -16.78
C PHE A 63 11.02 -10.32 -16.74
N LEU A 64 11.50 -9.91 -15.56
CA LEU A 64 12.06 -8.56 -15.34
C LEU A 64 13.23 -8.23 -16.28
N GLN A 65 14.01 -9.24 -16.68
CA GLN A 65 15.13 -9.07 -17.60
C GLN A 65 14.65 -8.66 -19.00
N ASP A 66 13.60 -9.30 -19.50
CA ASP A 66 13.02 -9.01 -20.81
C ASP A 66 12.37 -7.62 -20.82
N ILE A 67 11.70 -7.24 -19.72
CA ILE A 67 11.09 -5.91 -19.55
C ILE A 67 12.17 -4.82 -19.64
N VAL A 68 13.28 -4.99 -18.93
CA VAL A 68 14.41 -4.05 -18.97
C VAL A 68 15.04 -4.01 -20.36
N ALA A 69 15.22 -5.16 -21.01
CA ALA A 69 15.77 -5.22 -22.37
C ALA A 69 14.87 -4.49 -23.38
N PHE A 70 13.55 -4.64 -23.25
CA PHE A 70 12.58 -3.93 -24.07
C PHE A 70 12.66 -2.40 -23.87
N GLN A 71 12.80 -1.94 -22.63
CA GLN A 71 12.95 -0.52 -22.30
C GLN A 71 14.27 0.08 -22.79
N GLN A 72 15.35 -0.69 -22.80
CA GLN A 72 16.62 -0.23 -23.38
C GLN A 72 16.53 -0.02 -24.89
N ALA A 73 15.69 -0.80 -25.59
CA ALA A 73 15.49 -0.67 -27.03
C ALA A 73 14.46 0.42 -27.41
N HIS A 74 13.38 0.58 -26.65
CA HIS A 74 12.25 1.47 -26.99
C HIS A 74 12.18 2.75 -26.14
N GLY A 75 13.06 2.88 -25.16
CA GLY A 75 13.08 3.97 -24.19
C GLY A 75 12.26 3.70 -22.92
N PRO A 76 12.35 4.57 -21.89
CA PRO A 76 11.64 4.40 -20.63
C PRO A 76 10.12 4.47 -20.80
N PHE A 77 9.40 3.52 -20.18
CA PHE A 77 7.93 3.45 -20.23
C PHE A 77 7.25 4.69 -19.66
N LEU A 78 7.89 5.38 -18.71
CA LEU A 78 7.35 6.58 -18.06
C LEU A 78 6.93 7.70 -19.03
N PHE A 79 7.59 7.81 -20.19
CA PHE A 79 7.30 8.86 -21.18
C PHE A 79 6.19 8.50 -22.17
N THR A 80 5.63 7.29 -22.07
CA THR A 80 4.45 6.89 -22.85
C THR A 80 3.17 7.38 -22.16
N VAL A 81 2.11 7.63 -22.93
CA VAL A 81 0.82 8.08 -22.37
C VAL A 81 0.25 7.03 -21.40
N SER A 82 0.36 5.75 -21.76
CA SER A 82 -0.02 4.64 -20.88
C SER A 82 0.86 4.59 -19.61
N GLY A 83 2.19 4.56 -19.77
CA GLY A 83 3.10 4.48 -18.63
C GLY A 83 3.00 5.67 -17.66
N GLY A 84 2.68 6.87 -18.15
CA GLY A 84 2.42 8.03 -17.29
C GLY A 84 1.18 7.86 -16.41
N ILE A 85 0.09 7.33 -16.96
CA ILE A 85 -1.13 7.03 -16.18
C ILE A 85 -0.84 5.90 -15.18
N ALA A 86 -0.17 4.83 -15.62
CA ALA A 86 0.23 3.73 -14.75
C ALA A 86 1.16 4.19 -13.61
N ALA A 87 2.07 5.14 -13.86
CA ALA A 87 2.93 5.70 -12.81
C ALA A 87 2.15 6.46 -11.73
N ILE A 88 1.11 7.22 -12.12
CA ILE A 88 0.22 7.91 -11.16
C ILE A 88 -0.56 6.88 -10.33
N VAL A 89 -1.11 5.85 -10.98
CA VAL A 89 -1.85 4.77 -10.30
C VAL A 89 -0.91 3.98 -9.37
N PHE A 90 0.33 3.74 -9.78
CA PHE A 90 1.35 3.11 -8.95
C PHE A 90 1.62 3.95 -7.70
N PHE A 91 1.77 5.26 -7.84
CA PHE A 91 2.00 6.14 -6.69
C PHE A 91 0.81 6.16 -5.73
N ILE A 92 -0.43 6.19 -6.23
CA ILE A 92 -1.62 6.08 -5.39
C ILE A 92 -1.62 4.73 -4.65
N GLY A 93 -1.33 3.62 -5.36
CA GLY A 93 -1.21 2.29 -4.78
C GLY A 93 -0.11 2.20 -3.71
N TYR A 94 1.04 2.84 -3.96
CA TYR A 94 2.16 2.96 -3.02
C TYR A 94 1.74 3.63 -1.71
N MET A 95 0.96 4.70 -1.78
CA MET A 95 0.46 5.39 -0.59
C MET A 95 -0.54 4.55 0.20
N ILE A 96 -1.45 3.87 -0.51
CA ILE A 96 -2.47 3.01 0.10
C ILE A 96 -1.82 1.84 0.85
N ILE A 97 -0.88 1.13 0.21
CA ILE A 97 -0.26 -0.06 0.81
C ILE A 97 0.61 0.29 2.03
N LEU A 98 1.24 1.45 2.02
CA LEU A 98 2.01 1.97 3.15
C LEU A 98 1.13 2.57 4.27
N ASN A 99 -0.18 2.66 4.05
CA ASN A 99 -1.17 3.27 4.95
C ASN A 99 -0.75 4.68 5.40
N GLU A 100 -0.23 5.48 4.47
CA GLU A 100 0.12 6.89 4.73
C GLU A 100 -1.06 7.81 4.37
N TYR A 101 -1.04 9.04 4.85
CA TYR A 101 -2.07 10.04 4.52
C TYR A 101 -2.14 10.24 3.01
N PRO A 102 -3.34 10.32 2.40
CA PRO A 102 -4.67 10.43 3.01
C PRO A 102 -5.35 9.09 3.34
N PHE A 103 -4.73 7.95 2.99
CA PHE A 103 -5.29 6.61 3.12
C PHE A 103 -5.02 5.95 4.49
N SER A 104 -4.67 6.73 5.51
CA SER A 104 -4.17 6.27 6.82
C SER A 104 -5.24 5.77 7.81
N ILE A 105 -6.23 4.98 7.37
CA ILE A 105 -7.35 4.52 8.23
C ILE A 105 -6.89 3.69 9.44
N ILE A 106 -5.82 2.92 9.29
CA ILE A 106 -5.33 2.02 10.35
C ILE A 106 -4.56 2.80 11.43
N LYS A 107 -3.88 3.88 11.04
CA LYS A 107 -2.88 4.60 11.84
C LYS A 107 -3.32 6.01 12.24
N ALA A 108 -4.55 6.41 11.89
CA ALA A 108 -5.06 7.73 12.20
C ALA A 108 -5.21 7.91 13.72
N LYS A 109 -4.25 8.60 14.33
CA LYS A 109 -4.18 8.86 15.79
C LYS A 109 -5.43 9.53 16.34
N SER A 110 -6.16 10.28 15.51
CA SER A 110 -7.36 11.02 15.88
C SER A 110 -8.66 10.21 15.77
N ASP A 111 -8.69 9.11 15.02
CA ASP A 111 -9.93 8.37 14.73
C ASP A 111 -10.03 7.07 15.55
N VAL A 112 -9.02 6.19 15.48
CA VAL A 112 -9.10 4.85 16.09
C VAL A 112 -7.74 4.36 16.60
N ILE A 113 -7.78 3.55 17.65
CA ILE A 113 -6.63 2.85 18.24
C ILE A 113 -5.94 1.95 17.20
N GLU A 114 -4.60 1.99 17.13
CA GLU A 114 -3.74 1.28 16.15
C GLU A 114 -3.80 -0.26 16.21
N GLY A 115 -4.78 -0.83 16.93
CA GLY A 115 -5.03 -2.27 17.02
C GLY A 115 -3.81 -3.04 17.56
N PRO A 116 -3.38 -4.14 16.92
CA PRO A 116 -2.27 -4.97 17.39
C PRO A 116 -0.95 -4.23 17.60
N TYR A 117 -0.71 -3.12 16.88
CA TYR A 117 0.53 -2.36 17.01
C TYR A 117 0.67 -1.65 18.36
N MET A 118 -0.44 -1.44 19.07
CA MET A 118 -0.44 -0.80 20.38
C MET A 118 0.11 -1.73 21.48
N GLU A 119 -0.04 -3.05 21.32
CA GLU A 119 0.41 -4.04 22.30
C GLU A 119 1.90 -4.38 22.17
N TYR A 120 2.54 -3.99 21.08
CA TYR A 120 3.94 -4.29 20.85
C TYR A 120 4.86 -3.43 21.72
N ALA A 121 5.59 -4.10 22.60
CA ALA A 121 6.72 -3.54 23.32
C ALA A 121 7.84 -3.09 22.36
N ALA A 122 8.74 -2.23 22.85
CA ALA A 122 9.77 -1.53 22.08
C ALA A 122 10.49 -2.40 21.02
N LYS A 123 10.92 -3.61 21.39
CA LYS A 123 11.64 -4.53 20.49
C LYS A 123 10.79 -4.97 19.29
N TYR A 124 9.54 -5.39 19.51
CA TYR A 124 8.66 -5.84 18.44
C TYR A 124 8.18 -4.68 17.57
N ARG A 125 7.95 -3.51 18.19
CA ARG A 125 7.59 -2.30 17.45
C ARG A 125 8.72 -1.82 16.53
N ALA A 126 9.98 -1.94 16.96
CA ALA A 126 11.13 -1.60 16.14
C ALA A 126 11.20 -2.45 14.85
N VAL A 127 10.95 -3.76 14.95
CA VAL A 127 10.91 -4.66 13.78
C VAL A 127 9.84 -4.22 12.79
N VAL A 128 8.63 -3.90 13.25
CA VAL A 128 7.54 -3.42 12.38
C VAL A 128 7.94 -2.14 11.64
N VAL A 129 8.54 -1.16 12.32
CA VAL A 129 8.97 0.10 11.72
C VAL A 129 10.09 -0.14 10.69
N LEU A 130 11.03 -1.03 11.00
CA LEU A 130 12.13 -1.40 10.11
C LEU A 130 11.61 -2.09 8.84
N THR A 131 10.72 -3.08 8.97
CA THR A 131 10.08 -3.74 7.82
C THR A 131 9.33 -2.74 6.95
N ARG A 132 8.65 -1.75 7.54
CA ARG A 132 8.00 -0.67 6.78
C ARG A 132 9.00 0.16 5.98
N GLY A 133 10.13 0.53 6.57
CA GLY A 133 11.21 1.25 5.88
C GLY A 133 11.80 0.44 4.71
N PHE A 134 12.04 -0.85 4.91
CA PHE A 134 12.45 -1.75 3.84
C PHE A 134 11.41 -1.83 2.72
N PHE A 135 10.13 -1.86 3.07
CA PHE A 135 9.04 -1.91 2.09
C PHE A 135 8.96 -0.64 1.23
N MET A 136 9.17 0.54 1.83
CA MET A 136 9.27 1.81 1.09
C MET A 136 10.38 1.78 0.04
N PHE A 137 11.54 1.22 0.41
CA PHE A 137 12.69 1.10 -0.49
C PHE A 137 12.43 0.09 -1.62
N VAL A 138 11.89 -1.09 -1.30
CA VAL A 138 11.60 -2.14 -2.28
C VAL A 138 10.60 -1.66 -3.32
N LEU A 139 9.55 -0.96 -2.91
CA LEU A 139 8.56 -0.41 -3.85
C LEU A 139 9.17 0.65 -4.78
N GLY A 140 10.06 1.51 -4.26
CA GLY A 140 10.80 2.47 -5.08
C GLY A 140 11.73 1.78 -6.09
N ALA A 141 12.40 0.70 -5.68
CA ALA A 141 13.24 -0.10 -6.57
C ALA A 141 12.41 -0.81 -7.66
N ILE A 142 11.25 -1.38 -7.32
CA ILE A 142 10.33 -1.98 -8.30
C ILE A 142 9.88 -0.94 -9.32
N PHE A 143 9.55 0.28 -8.89
CA PHE A 143 9.19 1.35 -9.80
C PHE A 143 10.33 1.71 -10.76
N SER A 144 11.56 1.84 -10.24
CA SER A 144 12.74 2.13 -11.06
C SER A 144 12.98 1.05 -12.12
N VAL A 145 12.84 -0.24 -11.76
CA VAL A 145 12.97 -1.34 -12.73
C VAL A 145 11.88 -1.30 -13.78
N LEU A 146 10.62 -1.14 -13.36
CA LEU A 146 9.47 -1.32 -14.26
C LEU A 146 9.16 -0.11 -15.12
N PHE A 147 9.40 1.12 -14.65
CA PHE A 147 9.05 2.34 -15.38
C PHE A 147 10.25 3.05 -16.03
N ILE A 148 11.44 2.94 -15.42
CA ILE A 148 12.66 3.61 -15.89
C ILE A 148 13.58 2.62 -16.63
N GLY A 149 13.52 1.32 -16.29
CA GLY A 149 14.32 0.27 -16.94
C GLY A 149 15.75 0.18 -16.41
N VAL A 150 15.97 0.56 -15.15
CA VAL A 150 17.30 0.54 -14.55
C VAL A 150 17.38 -0.59 -13.52
N PRO A 151 18.05 -1.72 -13.84
CA PRO A 151 18.14 -2.85 -12.93
C PRO A 151 18.99 -2.49 -11.70
N PRO A 152 18.58 -2.89 -10.47
CA PRO A 152 19.34 -2.65 -9.25
C PRO A 152 20.54 -3.59 -9.18
N THR A 153 21.59 -3.25 -9.93
CA THR A 153 22.86 -3.98 -9.96
C THR A 153 23.79 -3.41 -8.90
N ILE A 154 24.17 -4.23 -7.92
CA ILE A 154 24.92 -3.81 -6.72
C ILE A 154 26.29 -3.22 -7.06
N PHE A 155 26.93 -3.72 -8.13
CA PHE A 155 28.28 -3.35 -8.54
C PHE A 155 28.34 -2.26 -9.61
N SER A 156 27.20 -1.73 -10.06
CA SER A 156 27.20 -0.69 -11.08
C SER A 156 26.67 0.65 -10.55
N PRO A 157 27.05 1.79 -11.17
CA PRO A 157 26.49 3.09 -10.82
C PRO A 157 24.96 3.18 -10.94
N ALA A 158 24.31 2.22 -11.59
CA ALA A 158 22.86 2.14 -11.71
C ALA A 158 22.13 2.00 -10.36
N ILE A 159 22.82 1.49 -9.32
CA ILE A 159 22.24 1.46 -7.98
C ILE A 159 21.98 2.86 -7.42
N LEU A 160 22.80 3.85 -7.79
CA LEU A 160 22.62 5.23 -7.35
C LEU A 160 21.31 5.80 -7.89
N ILE A 161 20.96 5.48 -9.13
CA ILE A 161 19.68 5.87 -9.74
C ILE A 161 18.51 5.26 -8.97
N ASN A 162 18.58 3.98 -8.62
CA ASN A 162 17.54 3.31 -7.83
C ASN A 162 17.37 3.95 -6.45
N ILE A 163 18.48 4.31 -5.78
CA ILE A 163 18.46 5.01 -4.48
C ILE A 163 17.82 6.39 -4.62
N ILE A 164 18.19 7.15 -5.67
CA ILE A 164 17.62 8.46 -5.94
C ILE A 164 16.11 8.35 -6.20
N VAL A 165 15.67 7.39 -7.00
CA VAL A 165 14.25 7.16 -7.29
C VAL A 165 13.49 6.80 -6.01
N ALA A 166 14.00 5.87 -5.21
CA ALA A 166 13.39 5.51 -3.93
C ALA A 166 13.27 6.72 -2.99
N LEU A 167 14.31 7.57 -2.96
CA LEU A 167 14.33 8.80 -2.16
C LEU A 167 13.31 9.83 -2.68
N ILE A 168 13.18 10.01 -4.00
CA ILE A 168 12.15 10.86 -4.61
C ILE A 168 10.74 10.39 -4.20
N PHE A 169 10.47 9.08 -4.23
CA PHE A 169 9.18 8.53 -3.79
C PHE A 169 8.89 8.83 -2.32
N VAL A 170 9.89 8.70 -1.45
CA VAL A 170 9.74 9.03 -0.02
C VAL A 170 9.48 10.53 0.17
N PHE A 171 10.19 11.41 -0.55
CA PHE A 171 9.92 12.85 -0.50
C PHE A 171 8.53 13.21 -1.03
N MET A 172 8.13 12.63 -2.16
CA MET A 172 6.82 12.87 -2.75
C MET A 172 5.69 12.39 -1.84
N MET A 173 5.86 11.22 -1.22
CA MET A 173 4.96 10.71 -0.18
C MET A 173 4.91 11.65 1.03
N GLY A 174 6.05 12.13 1.52
CA GLY A 174 6.12 13.05 2.66
C GLY A 174 5.42 14.38 2.39
N ILE A 175 5.62 14.96 1.21
CA ILE A 175 4.93 16.18 0.76
C ILE A 175 3.43 15.94 0.69
N PHE A 176 2.99 14.91 -0.02
CA PHE A 176 1.57 14.63 -0.19
C PHE A 176 0.88 14.32 1.16
N SER A 177 1.58 13.59 2.04
CA SER A 177 1.11 13.29 3.39
C SER A 177 0.99 14.54 4.27
N ALA A 178 1.80 15.57 4.04
CA ALA A 178 1.75 16.82 4.83
C ALA A 178 0.57 17.72 4.40
N PHE A 179 0.22 17.70 3.11
CA PHE A 179 -0.80 18.58 2.55
C PHE A 179 -2.21 17.96 2.48
N THR A 180 -2.37 16.66 2.78
CA THR A 180 -3.67 15.98 2.64
C THR A 180 -4.29 15.56 3.98
N PRO A 181 -5.59 15.80 4.20
CA PRO A 181 -6.30 15.28 5.36
C PRO A 181 -6.61 13.79 5.20
N VAL A 182 -6.90 13.11 6.31
CA VAL A 182 -7.32 11.70 6.31
C VAL A 182 -8.66 11.54 5.61
N PHE A 183 -8.76 10.57 4.70
CA PHE A 183 -10.02 10.21 4.09
C PHE A 183 -10.92 9.42 5.03
N THR A 184 -12.21 9.76 5.00
CA THR A 184 -13.23 8.98 5.70
C THR A 184 -13.50 7.65 4.98
N ASN A 185 -14.01 6.65 5.71
CA ASN A 185 -14.37 5.34 5.14
C ASN A 185 -15.28 5.43 3.91
N ARG A 186 -16.13 6.46 3.82
CA ARG A 186 -17.04 6.68 2.69
C ARG A 186 -16.32 7.17 1.44
N GLN A 187 -15.21 7.90 1.59
CA GLN A 187 -14.42 8.48 0.49
C GLN A 187 -13.29 7.54 0.03
N LEU A 188 -12.82 6.65 0.91
CA LEU A 188 -11.71 5.75 0.60
C LEU A 188 -12.07 4.70 -0.47
N LEU A 189 -13.21 4.01 -0.33
CA LEU A 189 -13.61 3.01 -1.32
C LEU A 189 -13.81 3.57 -2.74
N PRO A 190 -14.54 4.70 -2.95
CA PRO A 190 -14.70 5.24 -4.30
C PRO A 190 -13.38 5.74 -4.89
N THR A 191 -12.45 6.25 -4.07
CA THR A 191 -11.12 6.69 -4.56
C THR A 191 -10.24 5.52 -4.98
N ILE A 192 -10.27 4.41 -4.23
CA ILE A 192 -9.61 3.16 -4.63
C ILE A 192 -10.21 2.65 -5.94
N LEU A 193 -11.54 2.61 -6.04
CA LEU A 193 -12.23 2.17 -7.26
C LEU A 193 -11.87 3.06 -8.47
N SER A 194 -11.86 4.38 -8.31
CA SER A 194 -11.43 5.27 -9.39
C SER A 194 -9.98 5.04 -9.80
N ALA A 195 -9.07 4.80 -8.85
CA ALA A 195 -7.68 4.48 -9.14
C ALA A 195 -7.55 3.14 -9.89
N THR A 196 -8.36 2.13 -9.52
CA THR A 196 -8.40 0.85 -10.27
C THR A 196 -8.92 1.02 -11.69
N LEU A 197 -9.95 1.86 -11.89
CA LEU A 197 -10.48 2.14 -13.23
C LEU A 197 -9.45 2.83 -14.11
N LEU A 198 -8.69 3.78 -13.55
CA LEU A 198 -7.57 4.40 -14.26
C LEU A 198 -6.46 3.39 -14.61
N GLY A 199 -6.17 2.45 -13.70
CA GLY A 199 -5.23 1.36 -13.96
C GLY A 199 -5.67 0.47 -15.13
N ILE A 200 -6.95 0.09 -15.17
CA ILE A 200 -7.53 -0.69 -16.28
C ILE A 200 -7.45 0.11 -17.58
N LEU A 201 -7.83 1.38 -17.56
CA LEU A 201 -7.76 2.27 -18.72
C LEU A 201 -6.33 2.34 -19.27
N SER A 202 -5.34 2.47 -18.39
CA SER A 202 -3.93 2.45 -18.77
C SER A 202 -3.57 1.18 -19.55
N ILE A 203 -3.94 0.00 -19.03
CA ILE A 203 -3.67 -1.28 -19.70
C ILE A 203 -4.35 -1.35 -21.07
N VAL A 204 -5.60 -0.89 -21.18
CA VAL A 204 -6.33 -0.88 -22.46
C VAL A 204 -5.65 0.04 -23.48
N ILE A 205 -5.20 1.23 -23.05
CA ILE A 205 -4.44 2.14 -23.92
C ILE A 205 -3.10 1.53 -24.31
N GLY A 206 -2.40 0.87 -23.39
CA GLY A 206 -1.12 0.21 -23.69
C GLY A 206 -1.23 -1.00 -24.63
N LEU A 207 -2.43 -1.55 -24.80
CA LEU A 207 -2.71 -2.66 -25.73
C LEU A 207 -3.13 -2.20 -27.14
N LEU A 208 -3.57 -0.95 -27.28
CA LEU A 208 -4.00 -0.34 -28.55
C LEU A 208 -2.81 0.24 -29.32
#